data_AF-A0A093IHL0-F1
#
_entry.id   AF-A0A093IHL0-F1
#
_cell.length_a   1.000
_cell.length_b   1.000
_cell.length_c   1.000
_cell.angle_alpha   90.00
_cell.angle_beta   90.00
_cell.angle_gamma   90.00
#
_symmetry.space_group_name_H-M   'P 1'
#
loop_
_entity.id
_entity.type
_entity.pdbx_description
1 polymer ?
#
loop_
_entity_poly.entity_id
_entity_poly.type
_entity_poly.pdbx_seq_one_letter_code
_entity_poly.pdbx_strand_id
1 'polypeptide(L)'
;SLSPQILSEYDIILVQEVRDSDLSAVTKLMDQLNRASPHPYSFLDSIPLGRSTYKEQYLFIYRTGMAYALESYYYDDGSESSGNDTFSREPFIVKFSSPTTQVKEFAMVPLHAEPSSAAEEIDALYDVYTDVINKMATN
;
A
#
# COMPACT_ATOMS: atom_id res chain seq x y z
N SER A 1 12.01 13.47 -7.49
CA SER A 1 10.99 12.68 -8.21
C SER A 1 11.43 11.23 -8.23
N LEU A 2 10.50 10.28 -8.18
CA LEU A 2 10.81 8.87 -8.38
C LEU A 2 11.36 8.66 -9.80
N SER A 3 12.37 7.80 -9.92
CA SER A 3 12.99 7.47 -11.21
C SER A 3 12.26 6.28 -11.84
N PRO A 4 11.71 6.42 -13.07
CA PRO A 4 11.13 5.30 -13.80
C PRO A 4 12.10 4.13 -13.98
N GLN A 5 13.40 4.40 -14.09
CA GLN A 5 14.41 3.36 -14.20
C GLN A 5 14.46 2.50 -12.93
N ILE A 6 14.52 3.12 -11.75
CA ILE A 6 14.51 2.40 -10.47
C ILE A 6 13.22 1.59 -10.32
N LEU A 7 12.06 2.20 -10.62
CA LEU A 7 10.77 1.51 -10.48
C LEU A 7 10.66 0.30 -11.42
N SER A 8 11.23 0.39 -12.63
CA SER A 8 11.16 -0.70 -13.61
C SER A 8 11.89 -1.98 -13.21
N GLU A 9 12.71 -1.95 -12.15
CA GLU A 9 13.44 -3.11 -11.63
C GLU A 9 12.57 -4.03 -10.76
N TYR A 10 11.39 -3.57 -10.33
CA TYR A 10 10.53 -4.27 -9.38
C TYR A 10 9.21 -4.71 -10.01
N ASP A 11 8.67 -5.85 -9.53
CA ASP A 11 7.37 -6.36 -9.96
C ASP A 11 6.21 -5.79 -9.12
N ILE A 12 6.43 -5.50 -7.83
CA ILE A 12 5.49 -4.80 -6.96
C ILE A 12 6.28 -3.78 -6.15
N ILE A 13 5.75 -2.56 -6.05
CA ILE A 13 6.38 -1.41 -5.41
C ILE A 13 5.34 -0.79 -4.49
N LEU A 14 5.75 -0.51 -3.26
CA LEU A 14 5.02 0.36 -2.35
C LEU A 14 5.71 1.72 -2.31
N VAL A 15 4.97 2.78 -2.62
CA VAL A 15 5.41 4.16 -2.44
C VAL A 15 4.64 4.75 -1.26
N GLN A 16 5.37 5.39 -0.36
CA GLN A 16 4.87 6.06 0.84
C GLN A 16 5.07 7.57 0.72
N GLU A 17 4.50 8.35 1.65
CA GLU A 17 4.51 9.83 1.61
C GLU A 17 3.92 10.43 0.33
N VAL A 18 2.99 9.73 -0.34
CA VAL A 18 2.35 10.27 -1.53
C VAL A 18 1.37 11.35 -1.11
N ARG A 19 1.54 12.56 -1.64
CA ARG A 19 0.67 13.71 -1.35
C ARG A 19 0.12 14.26 -2.67
N ASP A 20 -0.89 13.58 -3.21
CA ASP A 20 -1.38 13.81 -4.57
C ASP A 20 -2.90 13.69 -4.65
N SER A 21 -3.60 14.64 -4.04
CA SER A 21 -5.06 14.59 -3.88
C SER A 21 -5.86 14.55 -5.18
N ASP A 22 -5.26 14.92 -6.31
CA ASP A 22 -5.90 14.91 -7.63
C ASP A 22 -5.31 13.85 -8.60
N LEU A 23 -4.43 12.98 -8.09
CA LEU A 23 -3.72 11.94 -8.86
C LEU A 23 -2.86 12.45 -10.02
N SER A 24 -2.58 13.75 -10.10
CA SER A 24 -1.84 14.34 -11.21
C SER A 24 -0.38 13.88 -11.24
N ALA A 25 0.28 13.78 -10.08
CA ALA A 25 1.65 13.30 -9.97
C ALA A 25 1.77 11.79 -10.21
N VAL A 26 0.84 11.00 -9.67
CA VAL A 26 0.75 9.54 -9.88
C VAL A 26 0.53 9.24 -11.36
N THR A 27 -0.42 9.91 -12.00
CA THR A 27 -0.68 9.74 -13.44
C THR A 27 0.56 10.04 -14.26
N LYS A 28 1.25 11.15 -13.97
CA LYS A 28 2.50 11.51 -14.65
C LYS A 28 3.61 10.49 -14.44
N LEU A 29 3.72 9.91 -13.23
CA LEU A 29 4.70 8.87 -12.93
C LEU A 29 4.41 7.59 -13.72
N MET A 30 3.16 7.14 -13.73
CA MET A 30 2.74 5.93 -14.45
C MET A 30 2.95 6.08 -15.95
N ASP A 31 2.68 7.26 -16.50
CA ASP A 31 2.96 7.61 -17.88
C ASP A 31 4.46 7.49 -18.22
N GLN A 32 5.33 7.98 -17.34
CA GLN A 32 6.77 7.90 -17.53
C GLN A 32 7.29 6.46 -17.39
N LEU A 33 6.80 5.71 -16.40
CA LEU A 33 7.15 4.32 -16.17
C LEU A 33 6.73 3.42 -17.34
N ASN A 34 5.49 3.55 -17.80
CA ASN A 34 4.98 2.76 -18.92
C ASN A 34 5.59 3.13 -20.27
N ARG A 35 6.21 4.31 -20.41
CA ARG A 35 7.04 4.64 -21.59
C ARG A 35 8.47 4.10 -21.49
N ALA A 36 9.01 4.00 -20.29
CA ALA A 36 10.38 3.57 -20.05
C ALA A 36 10.53 2.05 -19.95
N SER A 37 9.46 1.34 -19.58
CA SER A 37 9.44 -0.11 -19.41
C SER A 37 8.81 -0.81 -20.62
N PRO A 38 9.35 -1.97 -21.06
CA PRO A 38 8.69 -2.82 -22.05
C PRO A 38 7.48 -3.58 -21.47
N HIS A 39 7.34 -3.61 -20.14
CA HIS A 39 6.24 -4.28 -19.43
C HIS A 39 5.26 -3.24 -18.86
N PRO A 40 3.93 -3.44 -19.00
CA PRO A 40 2.96 -2.51 -18.47
C PRO A 40 2.85 -2.62 -16.94
N TYR A 41 2.72 -1.47 -16.30
CA TYR A 41 2.45 -1.31 -14.89
C TYR A 41 1.04 -0.74 -14.67
N SER A 42 0.38 -1.27 -13.65
CA SER A 42 -0.86 -0.74 -13.08
C SER A 42 -0.59 -0.25 -11.66
N PHE A 43 -1.56 0.47 -11.08
CA PHE A 43 -1.42 0.98 -9.73
C PHE A 43 -2.75 0.90 -8.96
N LEU A 44 -2.65 0.97 -7.64
CA LEU A 44 -3.75 1.09 -6.69
C LEU A 44 -3.30 2.02 -5.57
N ASP A 45 -4.02 3.11 -5.35
CA ASP A 45 -3.74 4.09 -4.30
C ASP A 45 -4.76 4.02 -3.17
N SER A 46 -4.32 4.44 -1.98
CA SER A 46 -5.19 4.65 -0.84
C SER A 46 -5.84 6.03 -0.88
N ILE A 47 -6.88 6.24 -0.07
CA ILE A 47 -7.31 7.58 0.31
C ILE A 47 -6.20 8.32 1.06
N PRO A 48 -6.26 9.66 1.19
CA PRO A 48 -5.36 10.40 2.08
C PRO A 48 -5.60 10.05 3.55
N LEU A 49 -4.59 9.49 4.21
CA LEU A 49 -4.56 9.01 5.60
C LEU A 49 -3.67 9.92 6.47
N GLY A 50 -3.93 9.98 7.77
CA GLY A 50 -3.25 10.90 8.68
C GLY A 50 -4.19 11.36 9.78
N ARG A 51 -3.71 11.67 10.99
CA ARG A 51 -4.57 12.27 12.05
C ARG A 51 -4.84 13.75 11.86
N SER A 52 -3.88 14.47 11.27
CA SER A 52 -3.92 15.92 11.13
C SER A 52 -4.40 16.37 9.74
N THR A 53 -4.25 17.65 9.43
CA THR A 53 -4.43 18.18 8.06
C THR A 53 -3.32 17.73 7.11
N TYR A 54 -2.19 17.29 7.65
CA TYR A 54 -1.16 16.62 6.89
C TYR A 54 -1.59 15.17 6.63
N LYS A 55 -1.88 14.86 5.37
CA LYS A 55 -2.31 13.53 4.91
C LYS A 55 -1.36 12.99 3.84
N GLU A 56 -1.23 11.68 3.81
CA GLU A 56 -0.42 10.91 2.86
C GLU A 56 -1.20 9.71 2.33
N GLN A 57 -0.82 9.20 1.16
CA GLN A 57 -1.40 8.02 0.55
C GLN A 57 -0.34 6.91 0.45
N TYR A 58 -0.79 5.67 0.56
CA TYR A 58 -0.04 4.52 0.07
C TYR A 58 -0.34 4.34 -1.42
N LEU A 59 0.70 4.09 -2.22
CA LEU A 59 0.55 3.78 -3.64
C LEU A 59 1.25 2.46 -3.94
N PHE A 60 0.46 1.45 -4.29
CA PHE A 60 0.97 0.23 -4.88
C PHE A 60 1.09 0.39 -6.39
N ILE A 61 2.27 0.10 -6.93
CA ILE A 61 2.53 0.00 -8.37
C ILE A 61 2.95 -1.44 -8.64
N TYR A 62 2.36 -2.08 -9.65
CA TYR A 62 2.64 -3.49 -9.94
C TYR A 62 2.68 -3.79 -11.44
N ARG A 63 3.64 -4.64 -11.83
CA ARG A 63 3.84 -5.07 -13.21
C ARG A 63 2.77 -6.08 -13.59
N THR A 64 1.95 -5.72 -14.56
CA THR A 64 0.89 -6.59 -15.08
C THR A 64 1.51 -7.88 -15.68
N GLY A 65 0.87 -9.02 -15.43
CA GLY A 65 1.43 -10.34 -15.77
C GLY A 65 2.26 -10.98 -14.66
N MET A 66 2.85 -10.18 -13.77
CA MET A 66 3.63 -10.67 -12.62
C MET A 66 2.82 -10.64 -11.32
N ALA A 67 1.99 -9.62 -11.16
CA ALA A 67 1.09 -9.48 -10.03
C ALA A 67 -0.25 -8.82 -10.43
N TYR A 68 -1.31 -9.17 -9.69
CA TYR A 68 -2.63 -8.59 -9.84
C TYR A 68 -3.23 -8.30 -8.46
N ALA A 69 -3.63 -7.06 -8.20
CA ALA A 69 -4.41 -6.73 -7.01
C ALA A 69 -5.80 -7.36 -7.13
N LEU A 70 -6.16 -8.23 -6.18
CA LEU A 70 -7.43 -8.95 -6.16
C LEU A 70 -8.48 -8.22 -5.33
N GLU A 71 -8.08 -7.81 -4.12
CA GLU A 71 -8.91 -7.13 -3.15
C GLU A 71 -8.03 -6.24 -2.28
N SER A 72 -8.64 -5.20 -1.71
CA SER A 72 -7.96 -4.29 -0.79
C SER A 72 -8.93 -3.79 0.26
N TYR A 73 -8.42 -3.54 1.46
CA TYR A 73 -9.20 -2.92 2.54
C TYR A 73 -8.29 -2.13 3.48
N TYR A 74 -8.91 -1.26 4.28
CA TYR A 74 -8.22 -0.51 5.32
C TYR A 74 -8.38 -1.25 6.64
N TYR A 75 -7.29 -1.42 7.37
CA TYR A 75 -7.40 -1.83 8.76
C TYR A 75 -8.16 -0.76 9.54
N ASP A 76 -9.06 -1.20 10.41
CA ASP A 76 -9.88 -0.35 11.27
C ASP A 76 -9.74 -0.93 12.68
N ASP A 77 -8.99 -0.24 13.54
CA ASP A 77 -8.76 -0.63 14.94
C ASP A 77 -9.82 -0.03 15.89
N GLY A 78 -10.84 0.62 15.33
CA GLY A 78 -12.00 1.11 16.04
C GLY A 78 -12.26 2.59 15.79
N SER A 79 -13.01 3.19 16.70
CA SER A 79 -13.49 4.56 16.48
C SER A 79 -12.39 5.59 16.75
N GLU A 80 -12.07 6.35 15.71
CA GLU A 80 -11.33 7.62 15.72
C GLU A 80 -11.76 8.55 16.87
N SER A 81 -13.09 8.63 17.11
CA SER A 81 -13.67 9.54 18.10
C SER A 81 -13.49 9.09 19.56
N SER A 82 -13.09 7.84 19.78
CA SER A 82 -12.90 7.26 21.12
C SER A 82 -11.46 7.31 21.62
N GLY A 83 -10.50 7.78 20.80
CA GLY A 83 -9.09 7.89 21.19
C GLY A 83 -8.34 6.55 21.28
N ASN A 84 -8.89 5.50 20.65
CA ASN A 84 -8.28 4.18 20.56
C ASN A 84 -7.62 3.94 19.19
N ASP A 85 -7.56 4.97 18.34
CA ASP A 85 -6.83 4.88 17.08
C ASP A 85 -5.33 4.74 17.39
N THR A 86 -4.75 3.65 16.91
CA THR A 86 -3.35 3.27 17.10
C THR A 86 -2.49 3.83 15.98
N PHE A 87 -3.00 3.83 14.74
CA PHE A 87 -2.22 4.15 13.54
C PHE A 87 -2.44 5.59 13.08
N SER A 88 -1.36 6.37 12.97
CA SER A 88 -1.43 7.69 12.34
C SER A 88 -1.91 7.62 10.88
N ARG A 89 -1.57 6.53 10.18
CA ARG A 89 -1.99 6.19 8.82
C ARG A 89 -2.36 4.70 8.79
N GLU A 90 -3.65 4.44 8.78
CA GLU A 90 -4.24 3.11 8.82
C GLU A 90 -3.67 2.23 7.68
N PRO A 91 -3.20 1.00 7.97
CA PRO A 91 -2.69 0.11 6.92
C PRO A 91 -3.71 -0.10 5.80
N PHE A 92 -3.28 0.15 4.55
CA PHE A 92 -4.05 -0.16 3.34
C PHE A 92 -3.62 -1.53 2.80
N ILE A 93 -4.27 -2.59 3.26
CA ILE A 93 -3.93 -3.97 2.91
C ILE A 93 -4.37 -4.27 1.48
N VAL A 94 -3.49 -4.90 0.71
CA VAL A 94 -3.80 -5.39 -0.65
C VAL A 94 -3.44 -6.86 -0.77
N LYS A 95 -4.40 -7.67 -1.22
CA LYS A 95 -4.15 -9.06 -1.62
C LYS A 95 -3.75 -9.11 -3.09
N PHE A 96 -2.61 -9.72 -3.36
CA PHE A 96 -2.10 -9.92 -4.71
C PHE A 96 -2.20 -11.38 -5.11
N SER A 97 -2.53 -11.63 -6.38
CA SER A 97 -2.20 -12.87 -7.07
C SER A 97 -0.86 -12.73 -7.76
N SER A 98 -0.01 -13.76 -7.68
CA SER A 98 1.26 -13.85 -8.41
C SER A 98 1.36 -15.20 -9.14
N PRO A 99 0.96 -15.27 -10.43
CA PRO A 99 0.87 -16.54 -11.14
C PRO A 99 2.24 -17.19 -11.40
N THR A 100 3.31 -16.40 -11.39
CA THR A 100 4.68 -16.82 -11.74
C THR A 100 5.51 -17.31 -10.55
N THR A 101 5.05 -17.09 -9.31
CA THR A 101 5.78 -17.50 -8.09
C THR A 101 5.16 -18.75 -7.46
N GLN A 102 5.80 -19.33 -6.44
CA GLN A 102 5.23 -20.48 -5.72
C GLN A 102 4.03 -20.06 -4.85
N VAL A 103 4.12 -18.89 -4.21
CA VAL A 103 3.03 -18.30 -3.42
C VAL A 103 2.06 -17.62 -4.37
N LYS A 104 0.93 -18.28 -4.66
CA LYS A 104 -0.02 -17.81 -5.69
C LYS A 104 -0.85 -16.62 -5.25
N GLU A 105 -1.12 -16.49 -3.96
CA GLU A 105 -1.82 -15.36 -3.37
C GLU A 105 -1.12 -14.98 -2.06
N PHE A 106 -0.95 -13.68 -1.83
CA PHE A 106 -0.40 -13.14 -0.59
C PHE A 106 -0.95 -11.74 -0.32
N ALA A 107 -0.96 -11.34 0.95
CA ALA A 107 -1.32 -9.99 1.36
C ALA A 107 -0.06 -9.14 1.60
N MET A 108 -0.12 -7.87 1.24
CA MET A 108 0.86 -6.85 1.63
C MET A 108 0.21 -5.85 2.57
N VAL A 109 0.85 -5.62 3.71
CA VAL A 109 0.41 -4.69 4.75
C VAL A 109 1.44 -3.56 4.83
N PRO A 110 1.14 -2.37 4.27
CA PRO A 110 2.06 -1.23 4.35
C PRO A 110 1.97 -0.54 5.71
N LEU A 111 3.11 -0.02 6.20
CA LEU A 111 3.16 0.84 7.38
C LEU A 111 4.21 1.94 7.19
N HIS A 112 3.75 3.19 7.11
CA HIS A 112 4.58 4.37 7.29
C HIS A 112 4.38 4.87 8.73
N ALA A 113 5.19 4.37 9.66
CA ALA A 113 4.93 4.60 11.08
C ALA A 113 5.14 6.07 11.50
N GLU A 114 4.29 6.62 12.38
CA GLU A 114 4.56 7.94 12.97
C GLU A 114 5.75 7.85 13.93
N PRO A 115 6.83 8.65 13.75
CA PRO A 115 8.06 8.47 14.52
C PRO A 115 7.90 8.51 16.04
N SER A 116 6.97 9.33 16.56
CA SER A 116 6.70 9.42 18.00
C SER A 116 5.92 8.24 18.57
N SER A 117 5.22 7.47 17.73
CA SER A 117 4.39 6.32 18.10
C SER A 117 4.86 5.03 17.42
N ALA A 118 6.06 5.03 16.82
CA ALA A 118 6.50 3.93 15.95
C ALA A 118 6.55 2.58 16.67
N ALA A 119 6.95 2.55 17.94
CA ALA A 119 6.99 1.29 18.70
C ALA A 119 5.58 0.69 18.88
N GLU A 120 4.59 1.54 19.16
CA GLU A 120 3.18 1.15 19.34
C GLU A 120 2.56 0.70 18.01
N GLU A 121 2.75 1.47 16.93
CA GLU A 121 2.23 1.11 15.61
C GLU A 121 2.87 -0.18 15.05
N ILE A 122 4.15 -0.41 15.30
CA ILE A 122 4.82 -1.66 14.89
C ILE A 122 4.32 -2.84 15.72
N ASP A 123 4.10 -2.68 17.02
CA ASP A 123 3.55 -3.75 17.88
C ASP A 123 2.14 -4.14 17.42
N ALA A 124 1.31 -3.15 17.07
CA ALA A 124 -0.05 -3.33 16.57
C ALA A 124 -0.13 -4.06 15.22
N LEU A 125 0.97 -4.18 14.44
CA LEU A 125 0.98 -5.00 13.23
C LEU A 125 0.68 -6.48 13.50
N TYR A 126 0.86 -6.95 14.74
CA TYR A 126 0.44 -8.30 15.14
C TYR A 126 -1.09 -8.48 15.03
N ASP A 127 -1.85 -7.48 15.47
CA ASP A 127 -3.31 -7.50 15.39
C ASP A 127 -3.78 -7.37 13.94
N VAL A 128 -3.10 -6.54 13.14
CA VAL A 128 -3.34 -6.44 11.69
C VAL A 128 -3.10 -7.78 11.00
N TYR A 129 -2.00 -8.48 11.31
CA TYR A 129 -1.73 -9.82 10.78
C TYR A 129 -2.87 -10.78 11.11
N THR A 130 -3.33 -10.79 12.35
CA THR A 130 -4.43 -11.64 12.80
C THR A 130 -5.73 -11.33 12.05
N ASP A 131 -6.04 -10.05 11.85
CA ASP A 131 -7.18 -9.58 11.06
C ASP A 131 -7.10 -10.05 9.59
N VAL A 132 -5.93 -9.92 8.95
CA VAL A 132 -5.69 -10.37 7.57
C VAL A 132 -5.93 -11.87 7.43
N ILE A 133 -5.40 -12.69 8.35
CA ILE A 133 -5.61 -14.15 8.32
C ILE A 133 -7.10 -14.48 8.42
N ASN A 134 -7.84 -13.80 9.30
CA ASN A 134 -9.27 -14.03 9.49
C ASN A 134 -10.12 -13.59 8.28
N LYS A 135 -9.77 -12.45 7.65
CA LYS A 135 -10.55 -11.88 6.54
C LYS A 135 -10.22 -12.50 5.18
N MET A 136 -8.94 -12.72 4.90
CA MET A 136 -8.47 -13.08 3.54
C MET A 136 -8.25 -14.58 3.32
N ALA A 137 -8.51 -15.41 4.35
CA ALA A 137 -8.38 -16.87 4.32
C ALA A 137 -7.11 -17.36 3.61
N THR A 138 -5.98 -16.67 3.85
CA THR A 138 -4.68 -17.03 3.31
C THR A 138 -4.10 -18.15 4.17
N ASN A 139 -4.55 -19.39 3.92
CA ASN A 139 -4.01 -20.62 4.49
C ASN A 139 -2.97 -21.26 3.56
#